data_AF-J7K7R1-F1
#
_entry.id   AF-J7K7R1-F1
#
_cell.length_a   1.000
_cell.length_b   1.000
_cell.length_c   1.000
_cell.angle_alpha   90.00
_cell.angle_beta   90.00
_cell.angle_gamma   90.00
#
_symmetry.space_group_name_H-M   'P 1'
#
loop_
_entity.id
_entity.type
_entity.pdbx_description
1 polymer ?
#
loop_
_entity_poly.entity_id
_entity_poly.type
_entity_poly.pdbx_seq_one_letter_code
_entity_poly.pdbx_strand_id
1 'polypeptide(L)'
;MDRGMVADIALHAPGREGDARNHHAHILLTTREIGPEGFTTKNRDWNAKELLEGWREAWAQDTNRALERCGAHERVDHRTLEAQRVEAQERALEAHARGDEAEALRETVRAVSLDREPLPQLSAGAWQLKERGIEVAAVQVWREIKEQAVEVARVAQELAEKGRAWLERVAERAAEQVREAVERVTPADAWGDFFAAAAPGASAAAEGLARDLEVERRQEAQREAHEREARERVQERSTHERDDGHSHEW
;
A
#
# COMPACT_ATOMS: atom_id res chain seq x y z
N MET A 1 -6.54 24.07 -14.26
CA MET A 1 -6.46 24.87 -13.02
C MET A 1 -7.47 25.98 -13.17
N ASP A 2 -8.72 25.70 -12.80
CA ASP A 2 -9.86 26.46 -13.35
C ASP A 2 -10.47 27.40 -12.30
N ARG A 3 -9.92 27.40 -11.09
CA ARG A 3 -10.37 28.22 -9.94
C ARG A 3 -9.53 29.49 -9.74
N GLY A 4 -8.61 29.79 -10.67
CA GLY A 4 -7.78 31.01 -10.66
C GLY A 4 -6.76 31.10 -9.52
N MET A 5 -6.37 29.99 -8.88
CA MET A 5 -5.20 29.94 -8.00
C MET A 5 -3.91 29.94 -8.81
N VAL A 6 -2.86 30.58 -8.29
CA VAL A 6 -1.49 30.38 -8.75
C VAL A 6 -0.80 29.44 -7.77
N ALA A 7 -0.13 28.42 -8.28
CA ALA A 7 0.59 27.42 -7.50
C ALA A 7 2.10 27.56 -7.71
N ASP A 8 2.84 27.64 -6.61
CA ASP A 8 4.29 27.45 -6.56
C ASP A 8 4.56 26.05 -5.99
N ILE A 9 5.36 25.25 -6.69
CA ILE A 9 5.54 23.82 -6.43
C ILE A 9 7.02 23.53 -6.22
N ALA A 10 7.36 23.01 -5.06
CA ALA A 10 8.68 22.50 -4.74
C ALA A 10 8.63 21.01 -4.43
N LEU A 11 9.46 20.22 -5.11
CA LEU A 11 9.63 18.79 -4.87
C LEU A 11 10.87 18.55 -4.00
N HIS A 12 10.71 17.77 -2.95
CA HIS A 12 11.78 17.47 -2.00
C HIS A 12 12.12 15.98 -1.99
N ALA A 13 13.41 15.71 -2.07
CA ALA A 13 13.96 14.42 -1.68
C ALA A 13 14.05 14.32 -0.14
N PRO A 14 14.10 13.11 0.42
CA PRO A 14 14.37 12.89 1.83
C PRO A 14 15.63 13.63 2.32
N GLY A 15 15.55 14.19 3.53
CA GLY A 15 16.72 14.76 4.21
C GLY A 15 17.71 13.68 4.66
N ARG A 16 18.98 14.06 4.92
CA ARG A 16 20.08 13.14 5.29
C ARG A 16 19.80 12.30 6.54
N GLU A 17 19.07 12.86 7.49
CA GLU A 17 18.70 12.22 8.77
C GLU A 17 17.21 11.82 8.83
N GLY A 18 16.48 12.02 7.72
CA GLY A 18 15.05 11.73 7.62
C GLY A 18 14.74 10.32 7.16
N ASP A 19 13.46 9.97 7.10
CA ASP A 19 13.00 8.74 6.47
C ASP A 19 13.30 8.80 4.96
N ALA A 20 14.22 7.94 4.50
CA ALA A 20 14.66 7.86 3.11
C ALA A 20 13.54 7.53 2.11
N ARG A 21 12.33 7.20 2.59
CA ARG A 21 11.15 6.97 1.76
C ARG A 21 10.28 8.22 1.59
N ASN A 22 10.49 9.27 2.38
CA ASN A 22 9.62 10.44 2.45
C ASN A 22 9.91 11.48 1.34
N HIS A 23 9.65 11.10 0.10
CA HIS A 23 9.55 12.04 -1.02
C HIS A 23 8.25 12.84 -0.89
N HIS A 24 8.33 14.17 -0.87
CA HIS A 24 7.16 15.02 -0.66
C HIS A 24 7.24 16.31 -1.47
N ALA A 25 6.09 16.96 -1.63
CA ALA A 25 5.96 18.22 -2.34
C ALA A 25 5.39 19.28 -1.41
N HIS A 26 5.93 20.50 -1.49
CA HIS A 26 5.28 21.70 -0.98
C HIS A 26 4.59 22.40 -2.14
N ILE A 27 3.29 22.67 -1.97
CA ILE A 27 2.48 23.41 -2.94
C ILE A 27 1.95 24.65 -2.22
N LEU A 28 2.52 25.80 -2.53
CA LEU A 28 2.06 27.08 -2.02
C LEU A 28 1.04 27.65 -3.01
N LEU A 29 -0.17 27.91 -2.52
CA LEU A 29 -1.24 28.49 -3.32
C LEU A 29 -1.45 29.95 -2.94
N THR A 30 -1.73 30.79 -3.93
CA THR A 30 -2.23 32.14 -3.66
C THR A 30 -3.55 32.06 -2.90
N THR A 31 -3.83 33.06 -2.06
CA THR A 31 -5.09 33.16 -1.31
C THR A 31 -6.13 34.04 -1.99
N ARG A 32 -5.79 34.53 -3.19
CA ARG A 32 -6.59 35.41 -4.04
C ARG A 32 -6.63 34.79 -5.43
N GLU A 33 -7.76 34.96 -6.08
CA GLU A 33 -7.92 34.57 -7.48
C GLU A 33 -7.15 35.55 -8.37
N ILE A 34 -6.54 35.05 -9.45
CA ILE A 34 -5.96 35.90 -10.49
C ILE A 34 -6.97 36.04 -11.65
N GLY A 35 -7.44 37.27 -11.85
CA GLY A 35 -8.30 37.64 -12.98
C GLY A 35 -7.57 38.54 -13.98
N PRO A 36 -8.29 39.05 -15.01
CA PRO A 36 -7.71 39.93 -16.04
C PRO A 36 -7.03 41.19 -15.48
N GLU A 37 -7.55 41.72 -14.37
CA GLU A 37 -7.03 42.92 -13.69
C GLU A 37 -6.05 42.59 -12.55
N GLY A 38 -5.58 41.34 -12.46
CA GLY A 38 -4.68 40.86 -11.42
C GLY A 38 -5.39 40.18 -10.24
N PHE A 39 -4.79 40.25 -9.05
CA PHE A 39 -5.31 39.54 -7.87
C PHE A 39 -6.58 40.17 -7.30
N THR A 40 -7.59 39.34 -7.06
CA THR A 40 -8.87 39.74 -6.45
C THR A 40 -8.78 39.85 -4.92
N THR A 41 -9.92 39.95 -4.23
CA THR A 41 -9.99 39.85 -2.77
C THR A 41 -9.65 38.44 -2.28
N LYS A 42 -9.35 38.30 -0.99
CA LYS A 42 -8.99 37.00 -0.42
C LYS A 42 -10.19 36.05 -0.48
N ASN A 43 -10.07 34.95 -1.22
CA ASN A 43 -11.11 33.93 -1.31
C ASN A 43 -11.05 33.05 -0.05
N ARG A 44 -12.17 32.94 0.66
CA ARG A 44 -12.27 32.13 1.89
C ARG A 44 -12.90 30.76 1.64
N ASP A 45 -13.68 30.63 0.58
CA ASP A 45 -14.40 29.41 0.20
C ASP A 45 -13.43 28.26 -0.09
N TRP A 46 -12.20 28.59 -0.50
CA TRP A 46 -11.13 27.60 -0.68
C TRP A 46 -10.69 26.88 0.61
N ASN A 47 -11.12 27.35 1.78
CA ASN A 47 -10.84 26.70 3.07
C ASN A 47 -12.02 25.86 3.59
N ALA A 48 -13.08 25.71 2.79
CA ALA A 48 -14.21 24.85 3.14
C ALA A 48 -13.77 23.39 3.29
N LYS A 49 -14.33 22.68 4.27
CA LYS A 49 -13.96 21.31 4.60
C LYS A 49 -14.28 20.36 3.44
N GLU A 50 -15.42 20.56 2.80
CA GLU A 50 -15.90 19.78 1.66
C GLU A 50 -14.93 19.89 0.48
N LEU A 51 -14.32 21.06 0.31
CA LEU A 51 -13.33 21.28 -0.73
C LEU A 51 -12.01 20.55 -0.42
N LEU A 52 -11.58 20.57 0.84
CA LEU A 52 -10.41 19.83 1.30
C LEU A 52 -10.59 18.31 1.13
N GLU A 53 -11.77 17.79 1.44
CA GLU A 53 -12.11 16.38 1.24
C GLU A 53 -12.02 16.01 -0.24
N GLY A 54 -12.60 16.81 -1.14
CA GLY A 54 -12.47 16.62 -2.58
C GLY A 54 -11.02 16.70 -3.10
N TRP A 55 -10.18 17.56 -2.52
CA TRP A 55 -8.75 17.60 -2.86
C TRP A 55 -7.99 16.35 -2.41
N ARG A 56 -8.30 15.83 -1.22
CA ARG A 56 -7.69 14.59 -0.73
C ARG A 56 -8.11 13.39 -1.57
N GLU A 57 -9.38 13.34 -1.98
CA GLU A 57 -9.87 12.32 -2.90
C GLU A 57 -9.15 12.40 -4.24
N ALA A 58 -9.09 13.58 -4.87
CA ALA A 58 -8.40 13.77 -6.15
C ALA A 58 -6.91 13.39 -6.06
N TRP A 59 -6.23 13.76 -4.98
CA TRP A 59 -4.85 13.35 -4.72
C TRP A 59 -4.70 11.83 -4.64
N ALA A 60 -5.58 11.15 -3.90
CA ALA A 60 -5.56 9.69 -3.79
C ALA A 60 -5.80 9.03 -5.15
N GLN A 61 -6.76 9.51 -5.93
CA GLN A 61 -7.05 9.01 -7.28
C GLN A 61 -5.85 9.15 -8.21
N ASP A 62 -5.21 10.32 -8.25
CA ASP A 62 -4.07 10.56 -9.13
C ASP A 62 -2.81 9.82 -8.68
N THR A 63 -2.60 9.69 -7.37
CA THR A 63 -1.52 8.87 -6.79
C THR A 63 -1.71 7.41 -7.18
N ASN A 64 -2.91 6.86 -7.02
CA ASN A 64 -3.23 5.47 -7.39
C ASN A 64 -3.06 5.22 -8.89
N ARG A 65 -3.45 6.18 -9.72
CA ARG A 65 -3.22 6.12 -11.17
C ARG A 65 -1.73 6.11 -11.52
N ALA A 66 -0.91 6.85 -10.77
CA ALA A 66 0.54 6.85 -10.94
C ALA A 66 1.16 5.52 -10.49
N LEU A 67 0.75 4.99 -9.34
CA LEU A 67 1.17 3.67 -8.84
C LEU A 67 0.84 2.58 -9.86
N GLU A 68 -0.38 2.57 -10.41
CA GLU A 68 -0.81 1.62 -11.43
C GLU A 68 0.05 1.70 -12.71
N ARG A 69 0.36 2.90 -13.20
CA ARG A 69 1.26 3.08 -14.35
C ARG A 69 2.67 2.53 -14.11
N CYS A 70 3.11 2.48 -12.86
CA CYS A 70 4.39 1.92 -12.45
C CYS A 70 4.30 0.41 -12.14
N GLY A 71 3.13 -0.23 -12.29
CA GLY A 71 2.93 -1.63 -11.94
C GLY A 71 2.84 -1.91 -10.45
N ALA A 72 2.70 -0.87 -9.61
CA ALA A 72 2.47 -1.04 -8.18
C ALA A 72 1.01 -1.39 -7.90
N HIS A 73 0.79 -2.32 -7.00
CA HIS A 73 -0.54 -2.81 -6.62
C HIS A 73 -1.07 -2.13 -5.36
N GLU A 74 -0.17 -1.48 -4.61
CA GLU A 74 -0.49 -0.65 -3.46
C GLU A 74 -1.42 0.49 -3.88
N ARG A 75 -2.31 0.86 -2.97
CA ARG A 75 -3.24 1.97 -3.15
C ARG A 75 -3.24 2.81 -1.88
N VAL A 76 -3.39 4.11 -2.07
CA VAL A 76 -3.65 5.08 -1.01
C VAL A 76 -5.14 5.37 -0.96
N ASP A 77 -5.64 5.60 0.24
CA ASP A 77 -7.03 5.96 0.48
C ASP A 77 -7.08 7.15 1.44
N HIS A 78 -7.89 8.14 1.08
CA HIS A 78 -8.00 9.40 1.82
C HIS A 78 -8.96 9.31 3.01
N ARG A 79 -9.79 8.28 3.06
CA ARG A 79 -10.80 8.06 4.09
C ARG A 79 -10.15 7.59 5.38
N THR A 80 -10.88 7.70 6.49
CA THR A 80 -10.41 7.22 7.79
C THR A 80 -10.17 5.71 7.77
N LEU A 81 -9.27 5.22 8.63
CA LEU A 81 -9.02 3.79 8.79
C LEU A 81 -10.32 3.03 9.14
N GLU A 82 -11.17 3.63 9.98
CA GLU A 82 -12.48 3.10 10.34
C GLU A 82 -13.40 2.91 9.12
N ALA A 83 -13.56 3.94 8.28
CA ALA A 83 -14.41 3.85 7.10
C ALA A 83 -13.92 2.77 6.12
N GLN A 84 -12.60 2.66 5.96
CA GLN A 84 -11.99 1.61 5.13
C GLN A 84 -12.19 0.22 5.74
N ARG A 85 -12.12 0.09 7.07
CA ARG A 85 -12.31 -1.17 7.79
C ARG A 85 -13.74 -1.67 7.65
N VAL A 86 -14.73 -0.80 7.78
CA VAL A 86 -16.15 -1.15 7.57
C VAL A 86 -16.37 -1.70 6.16
N GLU A 87 -15.86 -1.00 5.14
CA GLU A 87 -15.95 -1.49 3.75
C GLU A 87 -15.26 -2.85 3.58
N ALA A 88 -14.06 -3.03 4.14
CA ALA A 88 -13.34 -4.30 4.05
C ALA A 88 -14.13 -5.45 4.72
N GLN A 89 -14.80 -5.20 5.85
CA GLN A 89 -15.65 -6.18 6.51
C GLN A 89 -16.87 -6.55 5.66
N GLU A 90 -17.54 -5.56 5.07
CA GLU A 90 -18.67 -5.78 4.17
C GLU A 90 -18.25 -6.62 2.95
N ARG A 91 -17.14 -6.26 2.29
CA ARG A 91 -16.59 -7.01 1.16
C ARG A 91 -16.21 -8.45 1.53
N ALA A 92 -15.65 -8.66 2.72
CA ALA A 92 -15.31 -9.99 3.19
C ALA A 92 -16.56 -10.88 3.34
N LEU A 93 -17.65 -10.33 3.90
CA LEU A 93 -18.93 -11.03 4.03
C LEU A 93 -19.55 -11.33 2.66
N GLU A 94 -19.52 -10.38 1.74
CA GLU A 94 -20.03 -10.57 0.38
C GLU A 94 -19.23 -11.63 -0.39
N ALA A 95 -17.90 -11.61 -0.29
CA ALA A 95 -17.03 -12.60 -0.92
C ALA A 95 -17.32 -14.01 -0.39
N HIS A 96 -17.46 -14.14 0.94
CA HIS A 96 -17.85 -15.39 1.57
C HIS A 96 -19.22 -15.88 1.08
N ALA A 97 -20.21 -14.99 0.98
CA ALA A 97 -21.55 -15.32 0.46
C ALA A 97 -21.52 -15.81 -1.00
N ARG A 98 -20.54 -15.36 -1.80
CA ARG A 98 -20.31 -15.84 -3.19
C ARG A 98 -19.45 -17.11 -3.26
N GLY A 99 -18.92 -17.58 -2.13
CA GLY A 99 -17.98 -18.72 -2.07
C GLY A 99 -16.55 -18.38 -2.50
N ASP A 100 -16.20 -17.10 -2.63
CA ASP A 100 -14.82 -16.67 -2.89
C ASP A 100 -14.06 -16.53 -1.56
N GLU A 101 -13.61 -17.67 -1.03
CA GLU A 101 -12.89 -17.71 0.24
C GLU A 101 -11.52 -17.01 0.18
N ALA A 102 -10.94 -16.90 -1.02
CA ALA A 102 -9.67 -16.18 -1.21
C ALA A 102 -9.88 -14.66 -1.09
N GLU A 103 -10.91 -14.12 -1.73
CA GLU A 103 -11.30 -12.71 -1.57
C GLU A 103 -11.75 -12.42 -0.13
N ALA A 104 -12.55 -13.30 0.47
CA ALA A 104 -13.00 -13.16 1.85
C ALA A 104 -11.81 -13.07 2.84
N LEU A 105 -10.81 -13.93 2.66
CA LEU A 105 -9.59 -13.89 3.46
C LEU A 105 -8.82 -12.57 3.24
N ARG A 106 -8.61 -12.14 1.99
CA ARG A 106 -7.89 -10.89 1.68
C ARG A 106 -8.53 -9.68 2.35
N GLU A 107 -9.85 -9.55 2.25
CA GLU A 107 -10.57 -8.42 2.85
C GLU A 107 -10.65 -8.51 4.38
N THR A 108 -10.70 -9.73 4.94
CA THR A 108 -10.58 -9.93 6.39
C THR A 108 -9.21 -9.48 6.92
N VAL A 109 -8.13 -9.88 6.25
CA VAL A 109 -6.77 -9.43 6.58
C VAL A 109 -6.66 -7.91 6.48
N ARG A 110 -7.23 -7.32 5.41
CA ARG A 110 -7.28 -5.87 5.24
C ARG A 110 -8.01 -5.20 6.41
N ALA A 111 -9.19 -5.69 6.81
CA ALA A 111 -9.94 -5.15 7.94
C ALA A 111 -9.15 -5.20 9.26
N VAL A 112 -8.43 -6.30 9.51
CA VAL A 112 -7.53 -6.43 10.68
C VAL A 112 -6.39 -5.42 10.61
N SER A 113 -5.75 -5.25 9.45
CA SER A 113 -4.64 -4.30 9.28
C SER A 113 -5.04 -2.83 9.50
N LEU A 114 -6.32 -2.53 9.28
CA LEU A 114 -6.92 -1.21 9.44
C LEU A 114 -7.41 -0.94 10.87
N ASP A 115 -7.51 -1.97 11.71
CA ASP A 115 -7.97 -1.88 13.10
C ASP A 115 -6.84 -1.37 14.02
N ARG A 116 -6.42 -0.13 13.78
CA ARG A 116 -5.35 0.54 14.50
C ARG A 116 -5.58 2.03 14.57
N GLU A 117 -5.00 2.66 15.59
CA GLU A 117 -5.04 4.10 15.73
C GLU A 117 -4.19 4.78 14.62
N PRO A 118 -4.68 5.86 13.99
CA PRO A 118 -3.84 6.68 13.12
C PRO A 118 -2.67 7.30 13.90
N LEU A 119 -1.51 7.45 13.24
CA LEU A 119 -0.37 8.10 13.85
C LEU A 119 -0.74 9.55 14.25
N PRO A 120 -0.49 9.95 15.51
CA PRO A 120 -0.84 11.29 15.95
C PRO A 120 0.03 12.33 15.24
N GLN A 121 -0.52 13.52 15.04
CA GLN A 121 0.24 14.65 14.50
C GLN A 121 1.15 15.23 15.58
N LEU A 122 2.45 15.33 15.27
CA LEU A 122 3.41 16.04 16.10
C LEU A 122 3.48 17.51 15.65
N SER A 123 3.52 18.43 16.61
CA SER A 123 3.80 19.83 16.33
C SER A 123 5.24 19.99 15.81
N ALA A 124 5.52 21.08 15.09
CA ALA A 124 6.88 21.36 14.59
C ALA A 124 7.93 21.37 15.72
N GLY A 125 7.58 21.93 16.89
CA GLY A 125 8.46 21.90 18.07
C GLY A 125 8.68 20.49 18.62
N ALA A 126 7.65 19.65 18.65
CA ALA A 126 7.80 18.25 19.09
C ALA A 126 8.67 17.44 18.12
N TRP A 127 8.57 17.70 16.80
CA TRP A 127 9.46 17.11 15.80
C TRP A 127 10.92 17.49 16.02
N GLN A 128 11.22 18.78 16.25
CA GLN A 128 12.59 19.25 16.51
C GLN A 128 13.19 18.61 17.77
N LEU A 129 12.38 18.44 18.82
CA LEU A 129 12.82 17.77 20.05
C LEU A 129 13.12 16.30 19.79
N LYS A 130 12.25 15.60 19.05
CA LYS A 130 12.46 14.20 18.63
C LYS A 130 13.76 14.04 17.83
N GLU A 131 14.03 14.92 16.86
CA GLU A 131 15.25 14.89 16.04
C GLU A 131 16.52 15.07 16.89
N ARG A 132 16.44 15.86 17.96
CA ARG A 132 17.53 16.03 18.94
C ARG A 132 17.63 14.88 19.97
N GLY A 133 16.81 13.84 19.83
CA GLY A 133 16.74 12.72 20.78
C GLY A 133 16.12 13.08 22.13
N ILE A 134 15.39 14.18 22.22
CA ILE A 134 14.74 14.64 23.47
C ILE A 134 13.33 14.06 23.53
N GLU A 135 13.09 13.25 24.56
CA GLU A 135 11.80 12.62 24.80
C GLU A 135 10.80 13.62 25.42
N VAL A 136 9.61 13.74 24.83
CA VAL A 136 8.47 14.47 25.39
C VAL A 136 7.22 13.63 25.29
N ALA A 137 6.20 13.93 26.11
CA ALA A 137 4.96 13.15 26.16
C ALA A 137 4.31 12.91 24.79
N ALA A 138 4.29 13.93 23.91
CA ALA A 138 3.77 13.78 22.56
C ALA A 138 4.56 12.78 21.70
N VAL A 139 5.90 12.74 21.86
CA VAL A 139 6.79 11.81 21.15
C VAL A 139 6.64 10.39 21.69
N GLN A 140 6.43 10.23 23.00
CA GLN A 140 6.16 8.93 23.64
C GLN A 140 4.87 8.32 23.08
N VAL A 141 3.75 9.07 23.14
CA VAL A 141 2.47 8.63 22.58
C VAL A 141 2.58 8.29 21.09
N TRP A 142 3.30 9.12 20.32
CA TRP A 142 3.55 8.83 18.90
C TRP A 142 4.31 7.52 18.68
N ARG A 143 5.33 7.22 19.50
CA ARG A 143 6.09 5.96 19.42
C ARG A 143 5.24 4.77 19.79
N GLU A 144 4.49 4.86 20.90
CA GLU A 144 3.59 3.81 21.36
C GLU A 144 2.57 3.44 20.27
N ILE A 145 1.89 4.43 19.68
CA ILE A 145 0.93 4.21 18.60
C ILE A 145 1.63 3.64 17.35
N LYS A 146 2.85 4.10 17.05
CA LYS A 146 3.64 3.55 15.93
C LYS A 146 4.00 2.08 16.16
N GLU A 147 4.42 1.71 17.36
CA GLU A 147 4.76 0.34 17.73
C GLU A 147 3.52 -0.57 17.66
N GLN A 148 2.38 -0.09 18.17
CA GLN A 148 1.10 -0.79 18.02
C GLN A 148 0.72 -1.00 16.56
N ALA A 149 0.91 0.01 15.70
CA ALA A 149 0.64 -0.11 14.27
C ALA A 149 1.54 -1.16 13.59
N VAL A 150 2.81 -1.29 14.00
CA VAL A 150 3.72 -2.33 13.53
C VAL A 150 3.25 -3.72 13.98
N GLU A 151 2.80 -3.84 15.23
CA GLU A 151 2.29 -5.11 15.76
C GLU A 151 1.01 -5.54 15.05
N VAL A 152 0.07 -4.62 14.79
CA VAL A 152 -1.13 -4.90 13.99
C VAL A 152 -0.76 -5.37 12.58
N ALA A 153 0.23 -4.75 11.95
CA ALA A 153 0.72 -5.18 10.64
C ALA A 153 1.31 -6.59 10.69
N ARG A 154 2.06 -6.94 11.76
CA ARG A 154 2.60 -8.29 11.99
C ARG A 154 1.48 -9.33 12.12
N VAL A 155 0.45 -9.03 12.91
CA VAL A 155 -0.70 -9.91 13.10
C VAL A 155 -1.47 -10.12 11.79
N ALA A 156 -1.68 -9.05 11.01
CA ALA A 156 -2.34 -9.14 9.71
C ALA A 156 -1.54 -10.01 8.72
N GLN A 157 -0.21 -9.88 8.70
CA GLN A 157 0.66 -10.71 7.89
C GLN A 157 0.58 -12.20 8.30
N GLU A 158 0.67 -12.48 9.60
CA GLU A 158 0.58 -13.85 10.13
C GLU A 158 -0.77 -14.50 9.81
N LEU A 159 -1.86 -13.71 9.89
CA LEU A 159 -3.20 -14.15 9.50
C LEU A 159 -3.26 -14.47 8.00
N ALA A 160 -2.67 -13.61 7.15
CA ALA A 160 -2.63 -13.84 5.70
C ALA A 160 -1.89 -15.14 5.36
N GLU A 161 -0.72 -15.36 5.96
CA GLU A 161 0.10 -16.57 5.74
C GLU A 161 -0.64 -17.83 6.17
N LYS A 162 -1.19 -17.84 7.39
CA LYS A 162 -1.94 -18.99 7.92
C LYS A 162 -3.21 -19.27 7.12
N GLY A 163 -3.92 -18.21 6.74
CA GLY A 163 -5.14 -18.29 5.93
C GLY A 163 -4.86 -18.87 4.55
N ARG A 164 -3.83 -18.39 3.85
CA ARG A 164 -3.42 -18.93 2.55
C ARG A 164 -3.06 -20.41 2.65
N ALA A 165 -2.24 -20.78 3.63
CA ALA A 165 -1.85 -22.18 3.84
C ALA A 165 -3.06 -23.07 4.17
N TRP A 166 -4.08 -22.54 4.87
CA TRP A 166 -5.32 -23.27 5.09
C TRP A 166 -6.12 -23.46 3.81
N LEU A 167 -6.28 -22.41 2.99
CA LEU A 167 -6.97 -22.49 1.70
C LEU A 167 -6.31 -23.51 0.76
N GLU A 168 -4.97 -23.51 0.68
CA GLU A 168 -4.20 -24.47 -0.11
C GLU A 168 -4.49 -25.91 0.33
N ARG A 169 -4.42 -26.20 1.63
CA ARG A 169 -4.74 -27.54 2.16
C ARG A 169 -6.19 -27.97 1.89
N VAL A 170 -7.14 -27.03 1.92
CA VAL A 170 -8.55 -27.33 1.60
C VAL A 170 -8.68 -27.66 0.12
N ALA A 171 -8.04 -26.88 -0.75
CA ALA A 171 -8.03 -27.11 -2.19
C ALA A 171 -7.37 -28.45 -2.56
N GLU A 172 -6.23 -28.78 -1.97
CA GLU A 172 -5.55 -30.07 -2.14
C GLU A 172 -6.44 -31.26 -1.76
N ARG A 173 -7.10 -31.18 -0.59
CA ARG A 173 -8.02 -32.24 -0.14
C ARG A 173 -9.22 -32.39 -1.07
N ALA A 174 -9.80 -31.27 -1.53
CA ALA A 174 -10.90 -31.31 -2.48
C ALA A 174 -10.48 -31.93 -3.82
N ALA A 175 -9.29 -31.57 -4.33
CA ALA A 175 -8.75 -32.14 -5.56
C ALA A 175 -8.50 -33.65 -5.44
N GLU A 176 -7.99 -34.12 -4.30
CA GLU A 176 -7.76 -35.54 -4.06
C GLU A 176 -9.07 -36.34 -3.97
N GLN A 177 -10.09 -35.80 -3.29
CA GLN A 177 -11.41 -36.42 -3.25
C GLN A 177 -12.06 -36.53 -4.63
N VAL A 178 -11.91 -35.51 -5.47
CA VAL A 178 -12.37 -35.55 -6.86
C VAL A 178 -11.59 -36.59 -7.66
N ARG A 179 -10.26 -36.64 -7.51
CA ARG A 179 -9.40 -37.64 -8.17
C ARG A 179 -9.83 -39.07 -7.80
N GLU A 180 -9.99 -39.36 -6.52
CA GLU A 180 -10.45 -40.67 -6.05
C GLU A 180 -11.85 -41.02 -6.58
N ALA A 181 -12.77 -40.05 -6.59
CA ALA A 181 -14.12 -40.26 -7.10
C ALA A 181 -14.13 -40.55 -8.59
N VAL A 182 -13.30 -39.84 -9.37
CA VAL A 182 -13.11 -40.09 -10.81
C VAL A 182 -12.49 -41.47 -11.01
N GLU A 183 -11.40 -41.81 -10.32
CA GLU A 183 -10.74 -43.13 -10.39
C GLU A 183 -11.69 -44.30 -10.13
N ARG A 184 -12.67 -44.13 -9.24
CA ARG A 184 -13.68 -45.16 -8.95
C ARG A 184 -14.74 -45.33 -10.05
N VAL A 185 -14.96 -44.32 -10.88
CA VAL A 185 -16.11 -44.25 -11.81
C VAL A 185 -15.68 -44.28 -13.29
N THR A 186 -14.42 -43.94 -13.62
CA THR A 186 -13.92 -43.97 -15.01
C THR A 186 -13.12 -45.24 -15.34
N PRO A 187 -13.46 -45.98 -16.40
CA PRO A 187 -12.59 -47.00 -16.99
C PRO A 187 -11.24 -46.39 -17.41
N ALA A 188 -10.16 -47.18 -17.37
CA ALA A 188 -8.78 -46.74 -17.63
C ALA A 188 -8.56 -46.05 -18.99
N ASP A 189 -9.48 -46.26 -19.93
CA ASP A 189 -9.52 -45.78 -21.31
C ASP A 189 -10.31 -44.47 -21.49
N ALA A 190 -11.02 -43.97 -20.47
CA ALA A 190 -11.81 -42.73 -20.51
C ALA A 190 -11.08 -41.48 -19.97
N TRP A 191 -9.83 -41.63 -19.51
CA TRP A 191 -9.03 -40.55 -18.94
C TRP A 191 -8.74 -39.43 -19.93
N GLY A 192 -8.54 -39.75 -21.21
CA GLY A 192 -8.21 -38.78 -22.26
C GLY A 192 -9.32 -37.76 -22.49
N ASP A 193 -10.58 -38.21 -22.54
CA ASP A 193 -11.72 -37.36 -22.89
C ASP A 193 -12.21 -36.50 -21.72
N PHE A 194 -12.13 -37.02 -20.48
CA PHE A 194 -12.54 -36.28 -19.29
C PHE A 194 -11.59 -35.10 -18.98
N PHE A 195 -10.27 -35.31 -19.05
CA PHE A 195 -9.30 -34.22 -18.90
C PHE A 195 -9.32 -33.26 -20.09
N ALA A 196 -9.57 -33.73 -21.32
CA ALA A 196 -9.75 -32.84 -22.47
C ALA A 196 -11.01 -31.93 -22.34
N ALA A 197 -12.09 -32.43 -21.73
CA ALA A 197 -13.32 -31.67 -21.50
C ALA A 197 -13.25 -30.75 -20.26
N ALA A 198 -12.51 -31.13 -19.22
CA ALA A 198 -12.30 -30.33 -18.00
C ALA A 198 -11.14 -29.34 -18.10
N ALA A 199 -10.23 -29.54 -19.07
CA ALA A 199 -9.07 -28.69 -19.30
C ALA A 199 -9.39 -27.19 -19.43
N PRO A 200 -10.46 -26.73 -20.11
CA PRO A 200 -10.66 -25.29 -20.28
C PRO A 200 -10.92 -24.55 -18.95
N GLY A 201 -11.72 -25.12 -18.05
CA GLY A 201 -12.09 -24.48 -16.78
C GLY A 201 -11.03 -24.63 -15.69
N ALA A 202 -10.43 -25.81 -15.58
CA ALA A 202 -9.34 -26.06 -14.63
C ALA A 202 -8.02 -25.41 -15.09
N SER A 203 -7.73 -25.36 -16.39
CA SER A 203 -6.60 -24.59 -16.94
C SER A 203 -6.81 -23.10 -16.75
N ALA A 204 -8.02 -22.56 -16.94
CA ALA A 204 -8.27 -21.14 -16.71
C ALA A 204 -8.09 -20.74 -15.23
N ALA A 205 -8.55 -21.56 -14.29
CA ALA A 205 -8.37 -21.32 -12.85
C ALA A 205 -6.91 -21.52 -12.42
N ALA A 206 -6.23 -22.55 -12.92
CA ALA A 206 -4.82 -22.79 -12.65
C ALA A 206 -3.91 -21.74 -13.30
N GLU A 207 -4.23 -21.26 -14.51
CA GLU A 207 -3.55 -20.15 -15.16
C GLU A 207 -3.83 -18.82 -14.46
N GLY A 208 -5.03 -18.61 -13.93
CA GLY A 208 -5.36 -17.46 -13.09
C GLY A 208 -4.49 -17.44 -11.83
N LEU A 209 -4.49 -18.54 -11.08
CA LEU A 209 -3.66 -18.69 -9.89
C LEU A 209 -2.14 -18.61 -10.21
N ALA A 210 -1.69 -19.20 -11.32
CA ALA A 210 -0.31 -19.12 -11.75
C ALA A 210 0.10 -17.70 -12.16
N ARG A 211 -0.80 -16.94 -12.82
CA ARG A 211 -0.60 -15.51 -13.12
C ARG A 211 -0.54 -14.70 -11.83
N ASP A 212 -1.45 -14.93 -10.89
CA ASP A 212 -1.50 -14.22 -9.61
C ASP A 212 -0.23 -14.48 -8.78
N LEU A 213 0.21 -15.74 -8.69
CA LEU A 213 1.46 -16.12 -8.03
C LEU A 213 2.69 -15.58 -8.75
N GLU A 214 2.68 -15.51 -10.08
CA GLU A 214 3.79 -14.93 -10.83
C GLU A 214 3.86 -13.41 -10.70
N VAL A 215 2.71 -12.75 -10.61
CA VAL A 215 2.60 -11.33 -10.26
C VAL A 215 3.14 -11.10 -8.84
N GLU A 216 2.75 -11.91 -7.87
CA GLU A 216 3.21 -11.80 -6.48
C GLU A 216 4.73 -12.05 -6.36
N ARG A 217 5.28 -13.08 -7.04
CA ARG A 217 6.73 -13.30 -7.12
C ARG A 217 7.48 -12.14 -7.77
N ARG A 218 6.92 -11.53 -8.83
CA ARG A 218 7.52 -10.35 -9.48
C ARG A 218 7.52 -9.16 -8.54
N GLN A 219 6.45 -8.96 -7.76
CA GLN A 219 6.37 -7.90 -6.76
C GLN A 219 7.38 -8.11 -5.63
N GLU A 220 7.52 -9.33 -5.12
CA GLU A 220 8.49 -9.65 -4.08
C GLU A 220 9.91 -9.43 -4.58
N ALA A 221 10.23 -9.89 -5.79
CA ALA A 221 11.52 -9.63 -6.44
C ALA A 221 11.78 -8.14 -6.67
N GLN A 222 10.76 -7.37 -7.07
CA GLN A 222 10.85 -5.91 -7.23
C GLN A 222 11.05 -5.20 -5.89
N ARG A 223 10.36 -5.61 -4.83
CA ARG A 223 10.55 -5.07 -3.47
C ARG A 223 11.95 -5.33 -2.97
N GLU A 224 12.43 -6.57 -3.10
CA GLU A 224 13.81 -6.89 -2.72
C GLU A 224 14.85 -6.14 -3.57
N ALA A 225 14.60 -5.96 -4.87
CA ALA A 225 15.48 -5.18 -5.75
C ALA A 225 15.50 -3.71 -5.34
N HIS A 226 14.35 -3.10 -5.07
CA HIS A 226 14.27 -1.73 -4.56
C HIS A 226 14.94 -1.59 -3.19
N GLU A 227 14.80 -2.57 -2.29
CA GLU A 227 15.52 -2.57 -1.02
C GLU A 227 17.03 -2.70 -1.21
N ARG A 228 17.48 -3.55 -2.13
CA ARG A 228 18.91 -3.71 -2.47
C ARG A 228 19.47 -2.42 -3.06
N GLU A 229 18.81 -1.82 -4.04
CA GLU A 229 19.22 -0.52 -4.61
C GLU A 229 19.23 0.60 -3.57
N ALA A 230 18.24 0.64 -2.67
CA ALA A 230 18.23 1.61 -1.59
C ALA A 230 19.43 1.44 -0.63
N ARG A 231 19.79 0.19 -0.29
CA ARG A 231 20.98 -0.12 0.53
C ARG A 231 22.27 0.25 -0.19
N GLU A 232 22.38 -0.08 -1.48
CA GLU A 232 23.55 0.25 -2.31
C GLU A 232 23.74 1.76 -2.46
N ARG A 233 22.67 2.53 -2.74
CA ARG A 233 22.75 4.00 -2.81
C ARG A 233 23.19 4.62 -1.49
N VAL A 234 22.77 4.08 -0.35
CA VAL A 234 23.24 4.51 0.98
C VAL A 234 24.73 4.19 1.16
N GLN A 235 25.18 3.03 0.68
CA GLN A 235 26.58 2.57 0.80
C GLN A 235 27.54 3.29 -0.16
N GLU A 236 27.15 3.51 -1.42
CA GLU A 236 27.90 4.31 -2.40
C GLU A 236 28.06 5.76 -1.93
N ARG A 237 27.00 6.34 -1.37
CA ARG A 237 27.08 7.70 -0.81
C ARG A 237 27.98 7.76 0.42
N SER A 238 28.00 6.72 1.26
CA SER A 238 28.92 6.60 2.41
C SER A 238 30.37 6.36 2.02
N THR A 239 30.64 5.80 0.84
CA THR A 239 32.00 5.52 0.34
C THR A 239 32.58 6.71 -0.41
N HIS A 240 31.79 7.41 -1.24
CA HIS A 240 32.21 8.64 -1.90
C HIS A 240 32.57 9.75 -0.89
N GLU A 241 31.81 9.88 0.20
CA GLU A 241 32.10 10.84 1.28
C GLU A 241 33.37 10.51 2.10
N ARG A 242 33.88 9.27 2.08
CA ARG A 242 35.15 8.92 2.76
C ARG A 242 36.37 9.29 1.92
N ASP A 243 36.25 9.23 0.60
CA ASP A 243 37.33 9.61 -0.33
C ASP A 243 37.45 11.14 -0.47
N ASP A 244 36.35 11.89 -0.40
CA ASP A 244 36.36 13.36 -0.45
C ASP A 244 36.87 14.02 0.84
N GLY A 245 37.02 13.27 1.94
CA GLY A 245 37.50 13.75 3.23
C GLY A 245 39.02 13.85 3.38
N HIS A 246 39.81 13.48 2.35
CA HIS A 246 41.28 13.43 2.40
C HIS A 246 42.00 14.49 1.56
N SER A 247 41.31 15.53 1.10
CA SER A 247 41.96 16.68 0.47
C SER A 247 41.41 17.97 1.04
N HIS A 248 42.13 18.56 2.00
CA HIS A 248 42.42 20.00 2.14
C HIS A 248 43.04 20.24 3.54
N GLU A 249 44.31 19.87 3.71
CA GLU A 249 45.23 20.65 4.55
C GLU A 249 45.88 21.69 3.64
N TRP A 250 45.63 22.98 3.89
CA TRP A 250 46.55 24.12 3.82
C TRP A 250 45.85 25.35 4.39
#